data_AF-A0A2E4CE03-F1
#
_entry.id   AF-A0A2E4CE03-F1
#
_cell.length_a   1.000
_cell.length_b   1.000
_cell.length_c   1.000
_cell.angle_alpha   90.00
_cell.angle_beta   90.00
_cell.angle_gamma   90.00
#
_symmetry.space_group_name_H-M   'P 1'
#
loop_
_entity.id
_entity.type
_entity.pdbx_description
1 polymer ?
#
loop_
_entity_poly.entity_id
_entity_poly.type
_entity_poly.pdbx_seq_one_letter_code
_entity_poly.pdbx_strand_id
1 'polypeptide(L)'
;MSAFPDFGHGESMQYFSIFFAAVAFWQLGLRYHRAQRLKELSQRSTAEFGELKRQLTNRHIIVTHLADSIPQSFDPKFERQKLREISQTAEDSLCTIDPRKPSAEKIREFVCRERELLSVTRELIDSIKSEDGLRRAHLVKSCIEGLERANAQIGDHTSIYNTSAIAYQSVKRASLLGQRKRKDEFTIFDIQE
;
A
#
# COMPACT_ATOMS: atom_id res chain seq x y z
N MET A 1 -19.42 -54.79 50.87
CA MET A 1 -18.21 -54.04 51.27
C MET A 1 -17.53 -53.54 50.01
N SER A 2 -17.83 -52.32 49.60
CA SER A 2 -17.22 -51.66 48.45
C SER A 2 -16.44 -50.47 48.98
N ALA A 3 -15.12 -50.64 49.10
CA ALA A 3 -14.20 -49.56 49.42
C ALA A 3 -14.10 -48.67 48.16
N PHE A 4 -14.66 -47.46 48.24
CA PHE A 4 -14.32 -46.41 47.30
C PHE A 4 -12.85 -46.02 47.55
N PRO A 5 -12.01 -45.95 46.51
CA PRO A 5 -10.67 -45.41 46.68
C PRO A 5 -10.79 -43.94 47.04
N ASP A 6 -10.26 -43.60 48.21
CA ASP A 6 -10.08 -42.24 48.68
C ASP A 6 -9.03 -41.57 47.78
N PHE A 7 -9.49 -40.94 46.70
CA PHE A 7 -8.63 -40.11 45.85
C PHE A 7 -8.31 -38.83 46.63
N GLY A 8 -7.12 -38.82 47.22
CA GLY A 8 -6.54 -37.68 47.92
C GLY A 8 -6.75 -36.39 47.13
N HIS A 9 -7.67 -35.56 47.61
CA HIS A 9 -8.12 -34.33 46.95
C HIS A 9 -6.99 -33.31 46.69
N GLY A 10 -5.85 -33.45 47.36
CA GLY A 10 -4.68 -32.58 47.21
C GLY A 10 -3.85 -32.81 45.95
N GLU A 11 -3.67 -34.06 45.50
CA GLU A 11 -2.81 -34.37 44.36
C GLU A 11 -3.51 -34.07 43.03
N SER A 12 -4.80 -34.39 42.91
CA SER A 12 -5.61 -34.04 41.74
C SER A 12 -5.64 -32.53 41.49
N MET A 13 -5.72 -31.72 42.55
CA MET A 13 -5.71 -30.26 42.44
C MET A 13 -4.39 -29.73 41.87
N GLN A 14 -3.26 -30.30 42.27
CA GLN A 14 -1.94 -29.91 41.76
C GLN A 14 -1.78 -30.20 40.26
N TYR A 15 -2.24 -31.37 39.79
CA TYR A 15 -2.21 -31.70 38.36
C TYR A 15 -3.08 -30.74 37.53
N PHE A 16 -4.27 -30.37 38.02
CA PHE A 16 -5.09 -29.37 37.35
C PHE A 16 -4.40 -28.00 37.33
N SER A 17 -3.79 -27.55 38.42
CA SER A 17 -3.04 -26.29 38.46
C SER A 17 -1.86 -26.28 37.48
N ILE A 18 -1.09 -27.37 37.40
CA ILE A 18 0.03 -27.50 36.44
C ILE A 18 -0.49 -27.50 35.00
N PHE A 19 -1.59 -28.20 34.72
CA PHE A 19 -2.22 -28.21 33.40
C PHE A 19 -2.70 -26.80 32.99
N PHE A 20 -3.41 -26.09 33.88
CA PHE A 20 -3.83 -24.72 33.61
C PHE A 20 -2.64 -23.78 33.41
N ALA A 21 -1.56 -23.93 34.18
CA ALA A 21 -0.34 -23.15 34.00
C ALA A 21 0.31 -23.44 32.64
N ALA A 22 0.45 -24.72 32.25
CA ALA A 22 1.00 -25.12 30.95
C ALA A 22 0.17 -24.56 29.78
N VAL A 23 -1.17 -24.64 29.88
CA VAL A 23 -2.08 -24.06 28.89
C VAL A 23 -1.96 -22.54 28.85
N ALA A 24 -1.85 -21.86 30.00
CA ALA A 24 -1.66 -20.42 30.07
C ALA A 24 -0.33 -19.97 29.45
N PHE A 25 0.78 -20.66 29.74
CA PHE A 25 2.08 -20.41 29.11
C PHE A 25 2.05 -20.66 27.60
N TRP A 26 1.40 -21.73 27.15
CA TRP A 26 1.22 -22.00 25.73
C TRP A 26 0.41 -20.89 25.03
N GLN A 27 -0.70 -20.46 25.64
CA GLN A 27 -1.50 -19.35 25.13
C GLN A 27 -0.72 -18.03 25.12
N LEU A 28 0.10 -17.76 26.14
CA LEU A 28 0.96 -16.58 26.21
C LEU A 28 2.04 -16.60 25.13
N GLY A 29 2.69 -17.75 24.92
CA GLY A 29 3.68 -17.95 23.86
C GLY A 29 3.08 -17.76 22.47
N LEU A 30 1.88 -18.33 22.22
CA LEU A 30 1.14 -18.10 20.97
C LEU A 30 0.79 -16.63 20.76
N ARG A 31 0.35 -15.92 21.81
CA ARG A 31 0.04 -14.48 21.74
C ARG A 31 1.29 -13.66 21.45
N TYR A 32 2.41 -13.98 22.10
CA TYR A 32 3.69 -13.29 21.91
C TYR A 32 4.21 -13.47 20.48
N HIS A 33 4.28 -14.70 19.99
CA HIS A 33 4.73 -14.99 18.62
C HIS A 33 3.85 -14.31 17.57
N ARG A 34 2.51 -14.29 17.78
CA ARG A 34 1.58 -13.57 16.90
C ARG A 34 1.80 -12.07 16.93
N ALA A 35 2.03 -11.48 18.12
CA ALA A 35 2.31 -10.06 18.26
C ALA A 35 3.60 -9.65 17.56
N GLN A 36 4.66 -10.47 17.64
CA GLN A 36 5.90 -10.25 16.89
C GLN A 36 5.67 -10.30 15.38
N ARG A 37 4.97 -11.33 14.88
CA ARG A 37 4.66 -11.46 13.45
C ARG A 37 3.84 -10.28 12.92
N LEU A 38 2.88 -9.77 13.69
CA LEU A 38 2.11 -8.58 13.34
C LEU A 38 2.98 -7.32 13.28
N LYS A 39 3.95 -7.19 14.19
CA LYS A 39 4.91 -6.07 14.20
C LYS A 39 5.80 -6.11 12.96
N GLU A 40 6.35 -7.26 12.62
CA GLU A 40 7.18 -7.45 11.42
C GLU A 40 6.40 -7.15 10.13
N LEU A 41 5.19 -7.68 9.99
CA LEU A 41 4.33 -7.42 8.83
C LEU A 41 3.94 -5.95 8.71
N SER A 42 3.66 -5.29 9.84
CA SER A 42 3.36 -3.85 9.87
C SER A 42 4.56 -3.01 9.42
N GLN A 43 5.77 -3.33 9.92
CA GLN A 43 7.00 -2.66 9.51
C GLN A 43 7.29 -2.86 8.03
N ARG A 44 7.14 -4.09 7.54
CA ARG A 44 7.30 -4.41 6.12
C ARG A 44 6.31 -3.62 5.27
N SER A 45 5.02 -3.67 5.58
CA SER A 45 3.99 -2.92 4.84
C SER A 45 4.25 -1.41 4.83
N THR A 46 4.72 -0.85 5.95
CA THR A 46 5.08 0.58 6.05
C THR A 46 6.26 0.93 5.14
N ALA A 47 7.30 0.09 5.12
CA ALA A 47 8.48 0.30 4.28
C ALA A 47 8.13 0.19 2.79
N GLU A 48 7.38 -0.83 2.40
CA GLU A 48 6.91 -1.03 1.03
C GLU A 48 6.03 0.14 0.56
N PHE A 49 5.18 0.68 1.43
CA PHE A 49 4.39 1.86 1.11
C PHE A 49 5.26 3.12 0.93
N GLY A 50 6.29 3.29 1.75
CA GLY A 50 7.25 4.39 1.59
C GLY A 50 7.96 4.34 0.24
N GLU A 51 8.33 3.15 -0.20
CA GLU A 51 8.94 2.96 -1.51
C GLU A 51 7.94 3.20 -2.65
N LEU A 52 6.72 2.68 -2.55
CA LEU A 52 5.65 2.98 -3.51
C LEU A 52 5.41 4.50 -3.62
N LYS A 53 5.34 5.21 -2.49
CA LYS A 53 5.18 6.67 -2.45
C LYS A 53 6.32 7.38 -3.18
N ARG A 54 7.57 6.93 -2.99
CA ARG A 54 8.74 7.48 -3.70
C ARG A 54 8.62 7.32 -5.21
N GLN A 55 8.15 6.16 -5.68
CA GLN A 55 7.98 5.90 -7.11
C GLN A 55 6.84 6.73 -7.72
N LEU A 56 5.72 6.89 -7.00
CA LEU A 56 4.60 7.74 -7.43
C LEU A 56 5.04 9.20 -7.55
N THR A 57 5.76 9.73 -6.56
CA THR A 57 6.35 11.09 -6.62
C THR A 57 7.31 11.22 -7.80
N ASN A 58 8.16 10.22 -8.05
CA ASN A 58 9.07 10.24 -9.21
C ASN A 58 8.31 10.33 -10.53
N ARG A 59 7.19 9.60 -10.68
CA ARG A 59 6.32 9.70 -11.86
C ARG A 59 5.75 11.12 -12.02
N HIS A 60 5.25 11.74 -10.95
CA HIS A 60 4.72 13.12 -10.97
C HIS A 60 5.78 14.13 -11.44
N ILE A 61 7.02 13.99 -10.96
CA ILE A 61 8.17 14.80 -11.39
C ILE A 61 8.43 14.64 -12.90
N ILE A 62 8.46 13.40 -13.40
CA ILE A 62 8.69 13.14 -14.83
C ILE A 62 7.56 13.73 -15.68
N VAL A 63 6.30 13.63 -15.25
CA VAL A 63 5.16 14.24 -15.96
C VAL A 63 5.32 15.76 -16.06
N THR A 64 5.74 16.40 -14.97
CA THR A 64 5.97 17.85 -14.95
C THR A 64 7.13 18.23 -15.88
N HIS A 65 8.23 17.47 -15.88
CA HIS A 65 9.34 17.69 -16.81
C HIS A 65 8.95 17.46 -18.27
N LEU A 66 8.10 16.47 -18.55
CA LEU A 66 7.57 16.24 -19.89
C LEU A 66 6.77 17.46 -20.36
N ALA A 67 5.88 17.98 -19.52
CA ALA A 67 5.07 19.16 -19.82
C ALA A 67 5.93 20.41 -20.14
N ASP A 68 7.07 20.54 -19.46
CA ASP A 68 8.00 21.67 -19.63
C ASP A 68 8.92 21.51 -20.85
N SER A 69 9.21 20.26 -21.25
CA SER A 69 10.04 19.96 -22.41
C SER A 69 9.32 20.15 -23.74
N ILE A 70 8.00 20.35 -23.71
CA ILE A 70 7.15 20.54 -24.87
C ILE A 70 7.10 22.03 -25.24
N PRO A 71 7.18 22.42 -26.52
CA PRO A 71 7.10 23.81 -26.93
C PRO A 71 5.69 24.38 -26.69
N GLN A 72 5.58 25.68 -26.44
CA GLN A 72 4.28 26.34 -26.22
C GLN A 72 3.38 26.32 -27.46
N SER A 73 3.97 26.14 -28.64
CA SER A 73 3.25 26.00 -29.91
C SER A 73 2.63 24.61 -30.11
N PHE A 74 2.91 23.65 -29.22
CA PHE A 74 2.37 22.29 -29.30
C PHE A 74 0.92 22.26 -28.82
N ASP A 75 0.04 21.83 -29.73
CA ASP A 75 -1.39 21.56 -29.58
C ASP A 75 -2.17 22.64 -28.78
N PRO A 76 -3.01 23.47 -29.43
CA PRO A 76 -3.84 24.46 -28.72
C PRO A 76 -4.84 23.84 -27.74
N LYS A 77 -5.10 22.52 -27.80
CA LYS A 77 -5.94 21.80 -26.85
C LYS A 77 -5.17 21.35 -25.61
N PHE A 78 -3.84 21.35 -25.63
CA PHE A 78 -3.03 20.95 -24.50
C PHE A 78 -2.91 22.09 -23.48
N GLU A 79 -3.70 22.01 -22.42
CA GLU A 79 -3.62 22.93 -21.29
C GLU A 79 -2.51 22.50 -20.32
N ARG A 80 -1.28 22.98 -20.56
CA ARG A 80 -0.13 22.71 -19.69
C ARG A 80 -0.39 23.04 -18.22
N GLN A 81 -1.09 24.14 -17.97
CA GLN A 81 -1.42 24.59 -16.62
C GLN A 81 -2.36 23.59 -15.92
N LYS A 82 -3.33 23.04 -16.65
CA LYS A 82 -4.23 22.00 -16.13
C LYS A 82 -3.50 20.72 -15.77
N LEU A 83 -2.54 20.27 -16.59
CA LEU A 83 -1.71 19.10 -16.26
C LEU A 83 -0.90 19.32 -14.97
N ARG A 84 -0.34 20.52 -14.78
CA ARG A 84 0.38 20.88 -13.56
C ARG A 84 -0.53 20.87 -12.33
N GLU A 85 -1.74 21.41 -12.45
CA GLU A 85 -2.73 21.42 -11.36
C GLU A 85 -3.18 20.00 -10.97
N ILE A 86 -3.44 19.14 -11.96
CA ILE A 86 -3.78 17.74 -11.73
C ILE A 86 -2.60 17.01 -11.07
N SER A 87 -1.37 17.24 -11.57
CA SER A 87 -0.16 16.64 -10.99
C SER A 87 0.04 17.05 -9.54
N GLN A 88 -0.08 18.35 -9.24
CA GLN A 88 0.05 18.87 -7.88
C GLN A 88 -1.04 18.30 -6.96
N THR A 89 -2.29 18.23 -7.43
CA THR A 89 -3.40 17.70 -6.63
C THR A 89 -3.20 16.21 -6.30
N ALA A 90 -2.67 15.42 -7.26
CA ALA A 90 -2.33 14.02 -7.03
C ALA A 90 -1.18 13.87 -6.02
N GLU A 91 -0.14 14.70 -6.13
CA GLU A 91 0.99 14.74 -5.21
C GLU A 91 0.57 15.14 -3.78
N ASP A 92 -0.24 16.19 -3.66
CA ASP A 92 -0.76 16.68 -2.38
C ASP A 92 -1.58 15.58 -1.69
N SER A 93 -2.46 14.91 -2.45
CA SER A 93 -3.26 13.80 -1.94
C SER A 93 -2.38 12.65 -1.44
N LEU A 94 -1.36 12.26 -2.20
CA LEU A 94 -0.36 11.26 -1.81
C LEU A 94 0.39 11.65 -0.53
N CYS A 95 0.71 12.93 -0.37
CA CYS A 95 1.38 13.46 0.80
C CYS A 95 0.55 13.29 2.07
N THR A 96 -0.77 13.36 1.98
CA THR A 96 -1.67 13.21 3.14
C THR A 96 -1.78 11.79 3.69
N ILE A 97 -1.35 10.77 2.95
CA ILE A 97 -1.45 9.37 3.35
C ILE A 97 -0.33 9.05 4.36
N ASP A 98 -0.72 8.69 5.58
CA ASP A 98 0.20 8.17 6.60
C ASP A 98 0.54 6.70 6.30
N PRO A 99 1.81 6.36 6.02
CA PRO A 99 2.26 4.98 5.79
C PRO A 99 1.93 4.00 6.93
N ARG A 100 1.91 4.50 8.17
CA ARG A 100 1.68 3.67 9.37
C ARG A 100 0.21 3.39 9.59
N LYS A 101 -0.65 4.27 9.09
CA LYS A 101 -2.10 4.19 9.22
C LYS A 101 -2.80 4.70 7.96
N PRO A 102 -2.72 3.93 6.86
CA PRO A 102 -3.34 4.32 5.62
C PRO A 102 -4.86 4.40 5.78
N SER A 103 -5.44 5.58 5.54
CA SER A 103 -6.89 5.78 5.55
C SER A 103 -7.49 5.35 4.21
N ALA A 104 -8.51 4.50 4.23
CA ALA A 104 -9.22 4.06 3.03
C ALA A 104 -9.77 5.23 2.21
N GLU A 105 -10.23 6.28 2.88
CA GLU A 105 -10.75 7.50 2.24
C GLU A 105 -9.65 8.24 1.49
N LYS A 106 -8.51 8.49 2.15
CA LYS A 106 -7.37 9.17 1.54
C LYS A 106 -6.76 8.36 0.39
N ILE A 107 -6.72 7.03 0.52
CA ILE A 107 -6.26 6.15 -0.55
C ILE A 107 -7.19 6.23 -1.75
N ARG A 108 -8.52 6.16 -1.54
CA ARG A 108 -9.48 6.29 -2.64
C ARG A 108 -9.38 7.65 -3.31
N GLU A 109 -9.28 8.72 -2.54
CA GLU A 109 -9.09 10.06 -3.06
C GLU A 109 -7.84 10.14 -3.93
N PHE A 110 -6.70 9.68 -3.41
CA PHE A 110 -5.46 9.63 -4.16
C PHE A 110 -5.59 8.81 -5.45
N VAL A 111 -6.16 7.61 -5.39
CA VAL A 111 -6.36 6.76 -6.57
C VAL A 111 -7.20 7.46 -7.64
N CYS A 112 -8.25 8.19 -7.25
CA CYS A 112 -9.04 8.97 -8.21
C CYS A 112 -8.19 10.06 -8.89
N ARG A 113 -7.40 10.81 -8.12
CA ARG A 113 -6.50 11.85 -8.66
C ARG A 113 -5.39 11.27 -9.53
N GLU A 114 -4.85 10.13 -9.12
CA GLU A 114 -3.80 9.41 -9.84
C GLU A 114 -4.30 8.92 -11.19
N ARG A 115 -5.54 8.40 -11.26
CA ARG A 115 -6.18 8.00 -12.52
C ARG A 115 -6.43 9.18 -13.45
N GLU A 116 -6.89 10.31 -12.90
CA GLU A 116 -7.04 11.56 -13.66
C GLU A 116 -5.71 12.00 -14.28
N LEU A 117 -4.63 12.01 -13.49
CA LEU A 117 -3.28 12.31 -13.97
C LEU A 117 -2.81 11.33 -15.04
N LEU A 118 -3.04 10.03 -14.86
CA LEU A 118 -2.68 9.00 -15.84
C LEU A 118 -3.42 9.20 -17.16
N SER A 119 -4.73 9.47 -17.13
CA SER A 119 -5.54 9.72 -18.33
C SER A 119 -4.95 10.87 -19.15
N VAL A 120 -4.77 12.03 -18.53
CA VAL A 120 -4.26 13.23 -19.21
C VAL A 120 -2.82 13.02 -19.69
N THR A 121 -2.00 12.30 -18.91
CA THR A 121 -0.63 11.96 -19.32
C THR A 121 -0.60 11.04 -20.53
N ARG A 122 -1.51 10.05 -20.61
CA ARG A 122 -1.61 9.15 -21.78
C ARG A 122 -2.06 9.92 -23.03
N GLU A 123 -3.08 10.75 -22.91
CA GLU A 123 -3.54 11.63 -24.00
C GLU A 123 -2.40 12.51 -24.51
N LEU A 124 -1.62 13.11 -23.60
CA LEU A 124 -0.44 13.90 -23.96
C LEU A 124 0.59 13.08 -24.73
N ILE A 125 0.94 11.88 -24.23
CA ILE A 125 1.91 10.99 -24.88
C ILE A 125 1.43 10.59 -26.28
N ASP A 126 0.15 10.29 -26.44
CA ASP A 126 -0.42 9.90 -27.73
C ASP A 126 -0.41 11.08 -28.73
N SER A 127 -0.72 12.29 -28.29
CA SER A 127 -0.54 13.51 -29.08
C SER A 127 0.93 13.71 -29.49
N ILE A 128 1.88 13.54 -28.57
CA ILE A 128 3.32 13.66 -28.86
C ILE A 128 3.76 12.61 -29.89
N LYS A 129 3.28 11.37 -29.78
CA LYS A 129 3.61 10.28 -30.71
C LYS A 129 3.14 10.57 -32.14
N SER A 130 2.08 11.37 -32.30
CA SER A 130 1.57 11.81 -33.60
C SER A 130 2.44 12.89 -34.25
N GLU A 131 3.27 13.61 -33.48
CA GLU A 131 4.17 14.66 -33.98
C GLU A 131 5.63 14.18 -34.03
N ASP A 132 6.11 13.91 -35.25
CA ASP A 132 7.40 13.26 -35.50
C ASP A 132 8.61 14.04 -34.94
N GLY A 133 8.55 15.37 -34.96
CA GLY A 133 9.60 16.24 -34.43
C GLY A 133 9.72 16.17 -32.91
N LEU A 134 8.60 16.19 -32.20
CA LEU A 134 8.57 16.10 -30.74
C LEU A 134 8.87 14.70 -30.24
N ARG A 135 8.34 13.68 -30.90
CA ARG A 135 8.62 12.28 -30.57
C ARG A 135 10.12 11.98 -30.56
N ARG A 136 10.89 12.61 -31.46
CA ARG A 136 12.35 12.40 -31.58
C ARG A 136 13.17 13.34 -30.72
N ALA A 137 12.58 14.37 -30.13
CA ALA A 137 13.29 15.27 -29.24
C ALA A 137 13.82 14.48 -28.03
N HIS A 138 15.13 14.57 -27.79
CA HIS A 138 15.82 13.73 -26.81
C HIS A 138 15.19 13.79 -25.42
N LEU A 139 14.84 15.00 -24.95
CA LEU A 139 14.24 15.20 -23.63
C LEU A 139 12.84 14.57 -23.53
N VAL A 140 12.01 14.74 -24.56
CA VAL A 140 10.65 14.16 -24.63
C VAL A 140 10.73 12.63 -24.63
N LYS A 141 11.59 12.05 -25.49
CA LYS A 141 11.83 10.61 -25.54
C LYS A 141 12.30 10.07 -24.19
N SER A 142 13.28 10.72 -23.56
CA SER A 142 13.79 10.31 -22.25
C SER A 142 12.73 10.37 -21.16
N CYS A 143 11.82 11.35 -21.19
CA CYS A 143 10.71 11.44 -20.24
C CYS A 143 9.71 10.30 -20.46
N ILE A 144 9.35 9.98 -21.71
CA ILE A 144 8.43 8.87 -22.01
C ILE A 144 9.00 7.54 -21.54
N GLU A 145 10.26 7.23 -21.87
CA GLU A 145 10.93 6.02 -21.38
C GLU A 145 11.05 5.99 -19.85
N GLY A 146 11.26 7.15 -19.22
CA GLY A 146 11.27 7.31 -17.77
C GLY A 146 9.92 6.99 -17.15
N LEU A 147 8.82 7.46 -17.77
CA LEU A 147 7.45 7.15 -17.34
C LEU A 147 7.14 5.67 -17.46
N GLU A 148 7.54 5.02 -18.56
CA GLU A 148 7.35 3.58 -18.74
C GLU A 148 8.06 2.77 -17.64
N ARG A 149 9.32 3.14 -17.33
CA ARG A 149 10.07 2.51 -16.23
C ARG A 149 9.43 2.77 -14.86
N ALA A 150 9.00 4.00 -14.59
CA ALA A 150 8.33 4.35 -13.34
C ALA A 150 7.00 3.59 -13.18
N ASN A 151 6.21 3.47 -14.25
CA ASN A 151 4.95 2.74 -14.24
C ASN A 151 5.16 1.24 -13.94
N ALA A 152 6.18 0.62 -14.53
CA ALA A 152 6.53 -0.77 -14.23
C ALA A 152 6.89 -0.95 -12.74
N GLN A 153 7.75 -0.08 -12.21
CA GLN A 153 8.15 -0.10 -10.79
C GLN A 153 6.95 0.13 -9.85
N ILE A 154 6.06 1.06 -10.18
CA ILE A 154 4.84 1.31 -9.41
C ILE A 154 3.94 0.07 -9.40
N GLY A 155 3.80 -0.62 -10.54
CA GLY A 155 3.06 -1.88 -10.62
C GLY A 155 3.61 -2.94 -9.68
N ASP A 156 4.93 -3.16 -9.71
CA ASP A 156 5.61 -4.13 -8.85
C ASP A 156 5.44 -3.80 -7.36
N HIS A 157 5.68 -2.54 -6.97
CA HIS A 157 5.59 -2.11 -5.58
C HIS A 157 4.14 -2.09 -5.06
N THR A 158 3.16 -1.82 -5.94
CA THR A 158 1.73 -1.92 -5.60
C THR A 158 1.37 -3.37 -5.28
N SER A 159 1.82 -4.33 -6.09
CA SER A 159 1.61 -5.76 -5.86
C SER A 159 2.24 -6.24 -4.54
N ILE A 160 3.48 -5.83 -4.26
CA ILE A 160 4.19 -6.17 -3.03
C ILE A 160 3.49 -5.58 -1.79
N TYR A 161 3.09 -4.30 -1.86
CA TYR A 161 2.33 -3.65 -0.80
C TYR A 161 1.00 -4.37 -0.55
N ASN A 162 0.21 -4.63 -1.60
CA ASN A 162 -1.09 -5.27 -1.48
C ASN A 162 -0.98 -6.68 -0.87
N THR A 163 0.02 -7.46 -1.30
CA THR A 163 0.32 -8.78 -0.72
C THR A 163 0.65 -8.67 0.77
N SER A 164 1.47 -7.69 1.15
CA SER A 164 1.85 -7.43 2.54
C SER A 164 0.66 -6.98 3.39
N ALA A 165 -0.20 -6.11 2.85
CA ALA A 165 -1.42 -5.64 3.49
C ALA A 165 -2.41 -6.79 3.72
N ILE A 166 -2.63 -7.66 2.73
CA ILE A 166 -3.48 -8.86 2.84
C ILE A 166 -2.92 -9.82 3.89
N ALA A 167 -1.60 -10.06 3.90
CA ALA A 167 -0.95 -10.91 4.91
C ALA A 167 -1.12 -10.35 6.32
N TYR A 168 -0.99 -9.04 6.51
CA TYR A 168 -1.25 -8.39 7.80
C TYR A 168 -2.71 -8.56 8.23
N GLN A 169 -3.66 -8.32 7.32
CA GLN A 169 -5.09 -8.47 7.61
C GLN A 169 -5.47 -9.91 7.97
N SER A 170 -4.92 -10.91 7.28
CA SER A 170 -5.23 -12.33 7.55
C SER A 170 -4.73 -12.75 8.94
N VAL A 171 -3.50 -12.36 9.31
CA VAL A 171 -2.95 -12.64 10.65
C VAL A 171 -3.74 -11.89 11.73
N LYS A 172 -4.13 -10.64 11.48
CA LYS A 172 -4.96 -9.85 12.41
C LYS A 172 -6.34 -10.48 12.62
N ARG A 173 -7.01 -10.94 11.54
CA ARG A 173 -8.32 -11.62 11.63
C ARG A 173 -8.21 -12.96 12.35
N ALA A 174 -7.18 -13.76 12.07
CA ALA A 174 -6.94 -15.03 12.77
C ALA A 174 -6.61 -14.85 14.28
N SER A 175 -6.17 -13.65 14.69
CA SER A 175 -5.92 -13.33 16.09
C SER A 175 -7.18 -12.98 16.89
N LEU A 176 -8.25 -12.53 16.23
CA LEU A 176 -9.50 -12.06 16.83
C LEU A 176 -10.62 -13.08 16.58
N LEU A 177 -10.57 -14.23 17.27
CA LEU A 177 -11.68 -15.21 17.30
C LEU A 177 -12.90 -14.74 18.12
N GLY A 178 -13.02 -13.44 18.36
CA GLY A 178 -14.17 -12.85 19.04
C GLY A 178 -13.99 -11.36 19.23
N GLN A 179 -14.93 -10.59 18.70
CA GLN A 179 -15.14 -9.15 18.91
C GLN A 179 -14.41 -8.12 18.04
N ARG A 180 -15.30 -7.28 17.49
CA ARG A 180 -15.18 -5.87 17.07
C ARG A 180 -14.57 -5.59 15.69
N LYS A 181 -15.51 -5.39 14.75
CA LYS A 181 -15.44 -4.38 13.67
C LYS A 181 -14.71 -3.12 14.20
N ARG A 182 -13.47 -2.89 13.78
CA ARG A 182 -12.79 -1.61 14.05
C ARG A 182 -11.87 -1.19 12.89
N LYS A 183 -12.19 0.02 12.41
CA LYS A 183 -11.63 0.97 11.42
C LYS A 183 -10.12 0.98 11.05
N ASP A 184 -9.29 0.05 11.49
CA ASP A 184 -7.85 0.03 11.17
C ASP A 184 -7.54 -1.07 10.13
N GLU A 185 -8.11 -0.94 8.94
CA GLU A 185 -7.83 -1.82 7.79
C GLU A 185 -6.85 -1.14 6.84
N PHE A 186 -5.69 -1.75 6.61
CA PHE A 186 -4.81 -1.38 5.50
C PHE A 186 -5.60 -1.55 4.21
N THR A 187 -5.73 -0.48 3.41
CA THR A 187 -6.57 -0.52 2.20
C THR A 187 -5.71 -0.94 1.01
N ILE A 188 -6.23 -1.84 0.19
CA ILE A 188 -5.60 -2.31 -1.03
C ILE A 188 -5.51 -1.11 -2.00
N PHE A 189 -4.33 -0.89 -2.57
CA PHE A 189 -4.15 0.09 -3.64
C PHE A 189 -4.52 -0.54 -4.96
N ASP A 190 -5.55 0.01 -5.60
CA ASP A 190 -5.95 -0.37 -6.96
C ASP A 190 -5.66 0.78 -7.93
N ILE A 191 -4.37 0.95 -8.22
CA ILE A 191 -3.88 1.96 -9.18
C ILE A 191 -3.94 1.40 -10.61
N GLN A 192 -4.30 0.11 -10.80
CA GLN A 192 -4.39 -0.47 -12.14
C GLN A 192 -5.60 0.06 -12.92
N GLU A 193 -5.31 0.49 -14.14
CA GLU A 193 -6.18 0.35 -15.31
C GLU A 193 -5.59 -0.71 -16.24
#